data_AF-A0A9E2PYS3-F1
#
_entry.id   AF-A0A9E2PYS3-F1
#
_cell.length_a   1.000
_cell.length_b   1.000
_cell.length_c   1.000
_cell.angle_alpha   90.00
_cell.angle_beta   90.00
_cell.angle_gamma   90.00
#
_symmetry.space_group_name_H-M   'P 1'
#
loop_
_entity.id
_entity.type
_entity.pdbx_description
1 polymer ?
#
loop_
_entity_poly.entity_id
_entity_poly.type
_entity_poly.pdbx_seq_one_letter_code
_entity_poly.pdbx_strand_id
1 'polypeptide(L)'
;MLTETLEEGMHPGMAVILDTKDHGQVLVHIGPVWYVERQDFELNPGDEVRVKGMCEKEKDGKLQATAYELTKADYVLFLRDSQGRPNWEAWRKMGN
;
A
#
# COMPACT_ATOMS: atom_id res chain seq x y z
N MET A 1 -9.82 -5.59 2.07
CA MET A 1 -8.37 -5.80 1.89
C MET A 1 -8.18 -7.01 0.98
N LEU A 2 -7.19 -6.96 0.09
CA LEU A 2 -6.83 -8.06 -0.80
C LEU A 2 -5.38 -8.45 -0.56
N THR A 3 -5.10 -9.75 -0.57
CA THR A 3 -3.76 -10.31 -0.51
C THR A 3 -3.44 -10.90 -1.88
N GLU A 4 -2.37 -10.41 -2.51
CA GLU A 4 -1.96 -10.85 -3.84
C GLU A 4 -0.46 -11.19 -3.86
N THR A 5 -0.11 -12.35 -4.42
CA THR A 5 1.28 -12.75 -4.64
C THR A 5 1.62 -12.44 -6.10
N LEU A 6 2.45 -11.43 -6.33
CA LEU A 6 2.78 -10.96 -7.68
C LEU A 6 3.73 -11.90 -8.43
N GLU A 7 4.64 -12.61 -7.74
CA GLU A 7 5.52 -13.64 -8.32
C GLU A 7 5.81 -14.79 -7.34
N GLU A 8 6.13 -15.97 -7.88
CA GLU A 8 6.46 -17.17 -7.09
C GLU A 8 7.75 -16.94 -6.27
N GLY A 9 7.68 -17.10 -4.96
CA GLY A 9 8.78 -16.80 -4.03
C GLY A 9 8.77 -15.39 -3.42
N MET A 10 7.85 -14.51 -3.82
CA MET A 10 7.61 -13.24 -3.14
C MET A 10 6.72 -13.43 -1.90
N HIS A 11 6.95 -12.63 -0.87
CA HIS A 11 5.97 -12.49 0.21
C HIS A 11 4.68 -11.88 -0.34
N PRO A 12 3.49 -12.33 0.12
CA PRO A 12 2.23 -11.77 -0.33
C PRO A 12 2.19 -10.25 -0.13
N GLY A 13 1.81 -9.54 -1.17
CA GLY A 13 1.51 -8.11 -1.12
C GLY A 13 0.11 -7.90 -0.55
N MET A 14 -0.08 -6.76 0.12
CA MET A 14 -1.38 -6.28 0.54
C MET A 14 -1.78 -5.08 -0.31
N ALA A 15 -3.03 -5.11 -0.76
CA ALA A 15 -3.67 -4.01 -1.46
C ALA A 15 -5.04 -3.67 -0.85
N VAL A 16 -5.44 -2.41 -1.01
CA VAL A 16 -6.76 -1.89 -0.62
C VAL A 16 -7.46 -1.31 -1.83
N ILE A 17 -8.78 -1.46 -1.87
CA ILE A 17 -9.60 -0.78 -2.88
C ILE A 17 -10.09 0.51 -2.24
N LEU A 18 -9.84 1.63 -2.91
CA LEU A 18 -10.35 2.94 -2.52
C LEU A 18 -11.40 3.41 -3.50
N ASP A 19 -12.58 3.73 -2.96
CA ASP A 19 -13.61 4.45 -3.69
C ASP A 19 -13.27 5.93 -3.70
N THR A 20 -12.87 6.44 -4.87
CA THR A 20 -12.54 7.86 -5.07
C THR A 20 -13.70 8.58 -5.76
N LYS A 21 -13.89 9.86 -5.43
CA LYS A 21 -14.95 10.68 -6.03
C LYS A 21 -14.75 10.90 -7.53
N ASP A 22 -13.49 11.08 -7.95
CA ASP A 22 -13.16 11.51 -9.32
C ASP A 22 -12.81 10.34 -10.26
N HIS A 23 -12.39 9.20 -9.71
CA HIS A 23 -11.81 8.10 -10.49
C HIS A 23 -12.46 6.73 -10.21
N GLY A 24 -13.49 6.67 -9.36
CA GLY A 24 -14.10 5.40 -8.95
C GLY A 24 -13.15 4.54 -8.13
N GLN A 25 -13.18 3.24 -8.35
CA GLN A 25 -12.36 2.28 -7.62
C GLN A 25 -10.91 2.28 -8.10
N VAL A 26 -9.99 2.51 -7.17
CA VAL A 26 -8.55 2.45 -7.38
C VAL A 26 -7.96 1.36 -6.50
N LEU A 27 -7.20 0.42 -7.09
CA LEU A 27 -6.46 -0.59 -6.33
C LEU A 27 -5.15 0.01 -5.85
N VAL A 28 -4.91 0.03 -4.55
CA VAL A 28 -3.72 0.64 -3.94
C VAL A 28 -2.88 -0.42 -3.25
N HIS A 29 -1.67 -0.62 -3.75
CA HIS A 29 -0.65 -1.50 -3.18
C HIS A 29 0.03 -0.80 -2.01
N ILE A 30 0.00 -1.41 -0.83
CA ILE A 30 0.46 -0.81 0.44
C ILE A 30 1.64 -1.56 1.06
N GLY A 31 2.18 -2.55 0.34
CA GLY A 31 3.38 -3.29 0.72
C GLY A 31 3.11 -4.71 1.18
N PRO A 32 4.13 -5.43 1.65
CA PRO A 32 4.00 -6.82 2.08
C PRO A 32 3.07 -6.97 3.28
N VAL A 33 2.25 -8.02 3.29
CA VAL A 33 1.30 -8.32 4.39
C VAL A 33 2.02 -8.30 5.75
N TRP A 34 3.14 -9.02 5.87
CA TRP A 34 3.90 -9.13 7.12
C TRP A 34 4.37 -7.78 7.68
N TYR A 35 4.61 -6.79 6.80
CA TYR A 35 5.09 -5.48 7.22
C TYR A 35 3.92 -4.67 7.75
N VAL A 36 2.80 -4.66 7.02
CA VAL A 36 1.63 -3.86 7.39
C VAL A 36 0.95 -4.40 8.65
N GLU A 37 0.87 -5.72 8.83
CA GLU A 37 0.31 -6.34 10.05
C GLU A 37 1.10 -6.01 11.33
N ARG A 38 2.36 -5.60 11.19
CA ARG A 38 3.21 -5.19 12.31
C ARG A 38 3.13 -3.70 12.62
N GLN A 39 2.41 -2.92 11.81
CA GLN A 39 2.19 -1.51 12.07
C GLN A 39 0.99 -1.38 13.00
N ASP A 40 1.05 -0.42 13.92
CA ASP A 40 -0.10 0.01 14.71
C ASP A 40 -1.00 0.92 13.87
N PHE A 41 -1.44 0.39 12.71
CA PHE A 41 -2.21 1.11 11.70
C PHE A 41 -3.28 0.18 11.13
N GLU A 42 -4.44 0.18 11.77
CA GLU A 42 -5.59 -0.60 11.33
C GLU A 42 -6.31 0.08 10.16
N LEU A 43 -6.80 -0.70 9.21
CA LEU A 43 -7.62 -0.22 8.09
C LEU A 43 -8.89 -1.06 8.01
N ASN A 44 -10.04 -0.40 8.19
CA ASN A 44 -11.34 -1.07 8.12
C ASN A 44 -12.15 -0.58 6.90
N PRO A 45 -13.02 -1.43 6.31
CA PRO A 45 -13.97 -0.97 5.31
C PRO A 45 -14.80 0.20 5.83
N GLY A 46 -14.84 1.30 5.07
CA GLY A 46 -15.51 2.53 5.46
C GLY A 46 -14.60 3.60 6.09
N ASP A 47 -13.35 3.25 6.43
CA ASP A 47 -12.37 4.24 6.87
C ASP A 47 -12.06 5.24 5.74
N GLU A 48 -12.07 6.54 6.06
CA GLU A 48 -11.57 7.57 5.16
C GLU A 48 -10.05 7.68 5.30
N VAL A 49 -9.36 7.52 4.18
CA VAL A 49 -7.90 7.58 4.12
C VAL A 49 -7.43 8.48 2.99
N ARG A 50 -6.26 9.08 3.20
CA ARG A 50 -5.54 9.81 2.15
C ARG A 50 -4.30 9.02 1.77
N VAL A 51 -4.14 8.78 0.47
CA VAL A 51 -2.95 8.14 -0.09
C VAL A 51 -2.11 9.18 -0.80
N LYS A 52 -0.81 9.19 -0.53
CA LYS A 52 0.18 9.75 -1.47
C LYS A 52 0.94 8.60 -2.08
N GLY A 53 1.12 8.64 -3.39
CA GLY A 53 1.76 7.56 -4.10
C GLY A 53 1.91 7.85 -5.59
N MET A 54 2.37 6.84 -6.31
CA MET A 54 2.41 6.84 -7.77
C MET A 54 1.19 6.11 -8.30
N CYS A 55 0.37 6.81 -9.08
CA CYS A 55 -0.76 6.23 -9.78
C CYS A 55 -0.32 5.80 -11.19
N GLU A 56 -0.71 4.59 -11.57
CA GLU A 56 -0.46 3.98 -12.86
C GLU A 56 -1.79 3.55 -13.47
N LYS A 57 -1.89 3.68 -14.79
CA LYS A 57 -3.06 3.24 -15.53
C LYS A 57 -2.73 1.95 -16.25
N GLU A 58 -3.50 0.91 -15.97
CA GLU A 58 -3.34 -0.38 -16.63
C GLU A 58 -3.79 -0.32 -18.10
N LYS A 59 -3.37 -1.35 -18.86
CA LYS A 59 -3.75 -1.48 -20.28
C LYS A 59 -5.25 -1.60 -20.49
N ASP A 60 -5.99 -2.14 -19.51
CA ASP A 60 -7.45 -2.26 -19.55
C ASP A 60 -8.17 -0.97 -19.11
N GLY A 61 -7.41 0.07 -18.72
CA GLY A 61 -7.92 1.36 -18.31
C GLY A 61 -8.17 1.53 -16.82
N LYS A 62 -8.02 0.46 -16.01
CA LYS A 62 -8.11 0.55 -14.54
C LYS A 62 -6.95 1.33 -13.95
N LEU A 63 -7.22 1.97 -12.82
CA LEU A 63 -6.20 2.70 -12.06
C LEU A 63 -5.70 1.83 -10.93
N GLN A 64 -4.38 1.74 -10.85
CA GLN A 64 -3.68 1.19 -9.70
C GLN A 64 -2.76 2.25 -9.12
N ALA A 65 -2.46 2.16 -7.84
CA ALA A 65 -1.50 3.05 -7.20
C ALA A 65 -0.57 2.28 -6.29
N THR A 66 0.67 2.74 -6.20
CA THR A 66 1.62 2.29 -5.19
C THR A 66 1.72 3.36 -4.11
N ALA A 67 1.32 3.03 -2.89
CA ALA A 67 1.32 3.97 -1.78
C ALA A 67 2.73 4.21 -1.24
N TYR A 68 3.03 5.49 -0.98
CA TYR A 68 4.23 5.96 -0.31
C TYR A 68 3.91 6.32 1.14
N GLU A 69 2.75 6.96 1.33
CA GLU A 69 2.20 7.35 2.62
C GLU A 69 0.70 7.06 2.63
N LEU A 70 0.23 6.54 3.76
CA LEU A 70 -1.17 6.44 4.12
C LEU A 70 -1.44 7.35 5.30
N THR A 71 -2.51 8.13 5.23
CA THR A 71 -2.97 8.94 6.35
C THR A 71 -4.40 8.58 6.69
N LYS A 72 -4.64 8.25 7.96
CA LYS A 72 -5.97 8.02 8.52
C LYS A 72 -6.12 8.86 9.79
N ALA A 73 -7.09 9.77 9.81
CA ALA A 73 -7.21 10.78 10.86
C ALA A 73 -5.85 11.48 11.11
N ASP A 74 -5.30 11.36 12.32
CA ASP A 74 -4.02 11.97 12.71
C ASP A 74 -2.81 11.03 12.55
N TYR A 75 -3.03 9.80 12.12
CA TYR A 75 -1.99 8.78 11.96
C TYR A 75 -1.48 8.75 10.53
N VAL A 76 -0.15 8.85 10.38
CA VAL A 76 0.54 8.74 9.09
C VAL A 76 1.43 7.50 9.11
N LEU A 77 1.13 6.55 8.23
CA LEU A 77 1.97 5.40 7.96
C LEU A 77 2.86 5.68 6.74
N PHE A 78 4.17 5.75 6.98
CA PHE A 78 5.18 5.85 5.93
C PHE A 78 5.56 4.45 5.44
N LEU A 79 5.26 4.15 4.18
CA LEU A 79 5.57 2.88 3.53
C LEU A 79 6.92 2.95 2.80
N ARG A 80 7.27 4.13 2.27
CA ARG A 80 8.50 4.37 1.53
C ARG A 80 9.20 5.63 2.04
N ASP A 81 10.52 5.67 1.91
CA ASP A 81 11.32 6.84 2.22
C ASP A 81 11.24 7.93 1.12
N SER A 82 11.89 9.06 1.34
CA SER A 82 11.94 10.18 0.38
C SER A 82 12.62 9.85 -0.95
N GLN A 83 13.33 8.72 -1.03
CA GLN A 83 13.96 8.21 -2.25
C GLN A 83 13.09 7.13 -2.93
N GLY A 84 11.88 6.86 -2.40
CA GLY A 84 10.97 5.83 -2.91
C GLY A 84 11.33 4.41 -2.49
N ARG A 85 12.36 4.24 -1.63
CA ARG A 85 12.76 2.91 -1.15
C ARG A 85 11.78 2.42 -0.09
N PRO A 86 11.33 1.16 -0.16
CA PRO A 86 10.44 0.63 0.84
C PRO A 86 11.08 0.50 2.23
N ASN A 87 10.36 0.92 3.26
CA ASN A 87 10.85 0.87 4.64
C ASN A 87 11.11 -0.57 5.13
N TRP A 88 10.41 -1.56 4.55
CA TRP A 88 10.63 -2.97 4.84
C TRP A 88 11.95 -3.55 4.27
N GLU A 89 12.60 -2.88 3.31
CA GLU A 89 13.92 -3.33 2.83
C GLU A 89 15.00 -3.19 3.91
N ALA A 90 14.92 -2.14 4.74
CA ALA A 90 15.82 -1.94 5.86
C ALA A 90 15.67 -3.06 6.91
N TRP A 91 14.45 -3.53 7.12
CA TRP A 91 14.15 -4.63 8.05
C TRP A 91 14.67 -5.98 7.54
N ARG A 92 14.67 -6.20 6.21
CA ARG A 92 15.24 -7.40 5.61
C ARG A 92 16.76 -7.53 5.83
N LYS A 93 17.46 -6.42 6.07
CA LYS A 93 18.90 -6.42 6.36
C LYS A 93 19.25 -6.72 7.82
N MET A 94 18.31 -6.60 8.76
CA MET A 94 18.54 -6.90 10.18
C MET A 94 18.30 -8.37 10.54
N GLY A 95 17.84 -9.19 9.59
CA GLY A 95 17.51 -10.60 9.79
C GLY A 95 18.49 -11.60 9.17
N ASN A 96 19.70 -11.18 8.78
CA ASN A 96 20.73 -12.06 8.22
C ASN A 96 22.06 -11.96 8.97
#